data_AF-A0A352RVY9-F1
#
_entry.id   AF-A0A352RVY9-F1
#
_cell.length_a   1.000
_cell.length_b   1.000
_cell.length_c   1.000
_cell.angle_alpha   90.00
_cell.angle_beta   90.00
_cell.angle_gamma   90.00
#
_symmetry.space_group_name_H-M   'P 1'
#
loop_
_entity.id
_entity.type
_entity.pdbx_description
1 polymer ?
#
loop_
_entity_poly.entity_id
_entity_poly.type
_entity_poly.pdbx_seq_one_letter_code
_entity_poly.pdbx_strand_id
1 'polypeptide(L)' 'PVDGIKIDQCFTTGLPDEPRATAVVSSMLGLAERLGLSVVVEGVETPRQA' A
#
# COMPACT_ATOMS: atom_id res chain seq x y z
N PRO A 1 8.07 -19.70 2.50
CA PRO A 1 7.64 -18.60 3.39
C PRO A 1 7.55 -17.31 2.56
N VAL A 2 6.58 -16.45 2.84
CA VAL A 2 6.53 -15.09 2.28
C VAL A 2 7.03 -14.15 3.37
N ASP A 3 7.94 -13.25 3.04
CA ASP A 3 8.59 -12.34 4.01
C ASP A 3 8.10 -10.88 3.83
N GLY A 4 7.32 -10.62 2.78
CA GLY A 4 6.82 -9.28 2.48
C GLY A 4 5.70 -9.21 1.46
N ILE A 5 5.08 -8.04 1.38
CA ILE A 5 4.05 -7.64 0.43
C ILE A 5 4.56 -6.46 -0.39
N LYS A 6 4.32 -6.51 -1.71
CA LYS A 6 4.57 -5.41 -2.63
C LYS A 6 3.23 -4.80 -3.05
N ILE A 7 3.07 -3.50 -2.87
CA ILE A 7 1.92 -2.73 -3.35
C ILE A 7 2.34 -2.02 -4.64
N ASP A 8 1.75 -2.46 -5.75
CA ASP A 8 2.05 -1.96 -7.09
C ASP A 8 1.49 -0.55 -7.34
N GLN A 9 2.08 0.18 -8.29
CA GLN A 9 1.68 1.55 -8.66
C GLN A 9 0.20 1.69 -9.01
N CYS A 10 -0.44 0.64 -9.54
CA CYS A 10 -1.87 0.67 -9.82
C CYS A 10 -2.75 0.90 -8.57
N PHE A 11 -2.22 0.67 -7.36
CA PHE A 11 -2.90 0.96 -6.09
C PHE A 11 -2.48 2.28 -5.45
N THR A 12 -1.38 2.90 -5.87
CA THR A 12 -0.93 4.21 -5.38
C THR A 12 -1.45 5.36 -6.23
N THR A 13 -1.86 5.06 -7.46
CA THR A 13 -2.50 6.01 -8.36
C THR A 13 -3.77 6.54 -7.72
N GLY A 14 -3.86 7.86 -7.56
CA GLY A 14 -5.02 8.51 -6.93
C GLY A 14 -4.96 8.62 -5.40
N LEU A 15 -3.93 8.06 -4.73
CA LEU A 15 -3.74 8.32 -3.30
C LEU A 15 -3.30 9.77 -3.03
N PRO A 16 -3.76 10.39 -1.94
CA PRO A 16 -4.75 9.90 -0.98
C PRO A 16 -6.21 10.23 -1.38
N ASP A 17 -6.41 10.87 -2.53
CA ASP A 17 -7.65 11.53 -2.92
C ASP A 17 -8.75 10.56 -3.43
N GLU A 18 -8.41 9.29 -3.70
CA GLU A 18 -9.36 8.23 -4.07
C GLU A 18 -9.69 7.32 -2.86
N PRO A 19 -10.87 7.43 -2.24
CA PRO A 19 -11.20 6.71 -1.01
C PRO A 19 -11.15 5.18 -1.16
N ARG A 20 -11.49 4.67 -2.35
CA ARG A 20 -11.46 3.23 -2.62
C ARG A 20 -10.02 2.70 -2.65
N ALA A 21 -9.12 3.39 -3.35
CA ALA A 21 -7.70 3.04 -3.38
C ALA A 21 -7.11 3.09 -1.97
N THR A 22 -7.40 4.17 -1.22
CA THR A 22 -6.95 4.34 0.17
C THR A 22 -7.43 3.20 1.08
N ALA A 23 -8.70 2.78 0.97
CA ALA A 23 -9.24 1.68 1.77
C ALA A 23 -8.58 0.33 1.45
N VAL A 24 -8.29 0.07 0.17
CA VAL A 24 -7.59 -1.14 -0.27
C VAL A 24 -6.17 -1.18 0.29
N VAL A 25 -5.38 -0.11 0.10
CA VAL A 25 -4.01 -0.03 0.60
C VAL A 25 -3.96 -0.14 2.12
N SER A 26 -4.87 0.55 2.83
CA SER A 26 -4.97 0.45 4.30
C SER A 26 -5.27 -0.98 4.77
N SER A 27 -6.14 -1.70 4.06
CA SER A 27 -6.46 -3.10 4.38
C SER A 27 -5.25 -4.03 4.18
N MET A 28 -4.48 -3.82 3.10
CA MET A 28 -3.26 -4.58 2.83
C MET A 28 -2.20 -4.33 3.89
N LEU A 29 -1.99 -3.07 4.30
CA LEU A 29 -1.06 -2.70 5.37
C LEU A 29 -1.45 -3.37 6.69
N GLY A 30 -2.73 -3.32 7.06
CA GLY A 30 -3.21 -3.97 8.27
C GLY A 30 -3.07 -5.49 8.23
N LEU A 31 -3.16 -6.13 7.05
CA LEU A 31 -2.91 -7.57 6.92
C LEU A 31 -1.41 -7.87 7.08
N ALA A 32 -0.54 -7.08 6.45
CA ALA A 32 0.91 -7.24 6.56
C ALA A 32 1.39 -7.14 8.01
N GLU A 33 0.90 -6.13 8.75
CA GLU A 33 1.22 -5.91 10.15
C GLU A 33 0.87 -7.14 11.00
N ARG A 34 -0.34 -7.68 10.85
CA ARG A 34 -0.82 -8.86 11.59
C ARG A 34 -0.02 -10.13 11.29
N LEU A 35 0.53 -10.21 10.08
CA LEU A 35 1.36 -11.34 9.64
C LEU A 35 2.86 -11.11 9.89
N GLY A 36 3.27 -9.95 10.39
CA GLY A 36 4.68 -9.61 10.60
C GLY A 36 5.47 -9.48 9.29
N LEU A 37 4.79 -9.11 8.20
CA LEU A 37 5.39 -9.00 6.87
C LEU A 37 5.93 -7.59 6.60
N SER A 38 7.06 -7.51 5.92
CA SER A 38 7.56 -6.24 5.38
C SER A 38 6.67 -5.75 4.24
N VAL A 39 6.57 -4.42 4.06
CA VAL A 39 5.81 -3.84 2.94
C VAL A 39 6.68 -2.88 2.15
N VAL A 40 6.64 -3.02 0.82
CA VAL A 40 7.21 -2.06 -0.13
C VAL A 40 6.08 -1.51 -0.99
N VAL A 41 5.98 -0.19 -1.05
CA VAL A 41 5.00 0.53 -1.87
C VAL A 41 5.74 1.15 -3.06
N GLU A 42 5.31 0.80 -4.27
CA GLU A 42 5.90 1.31 -5.52
C GLU A 42 5.01 2.35 -6.18
N GLY A 43 5.62 3.22 -7.01
CA GLY A 43 4.87 4.27 -7.70
C GLY A 43 4.41 5.41 -6.79
N VAL A 44 5.18 5.72 -5.74
CA VAL A 44 5.04 6.96 -4.97
C VAL A 44 5.74 8.07 -5.76
N GLU A 45 4.96 8.94 -6.40
CA GLU A 45 5.46 10.01 -7.27
C GLU A 45 5.44 11.37 -6.58
N THR A 46 4.59 11.52 -5.55
CA THR A 46 4.42 12.78 -4.82
C THR A 46 4.49 12.56 -3.30
N PRO A 47 4.92 13.58 -2.53
CA PRO A 47 4.92 13.50 -1.06
C PRO A 47 3.55 13.27 -0.43
N ARG A 48 2.44 13.53 -1.16
CA ARG A 48 1.08 13.28 -0.66
C ARG A 48 0.73 11.79 -0.64
N GLN A 49 1.43 10.96 -1.39
CA GLN A 49 1.21 9.51 -1.48
C GLN A 49 1.99 8.71 -0.43
N ALA A 50 2.86 9.36 0.36
CA ALA A 50 3.66 8.75 1.42
C ALA A 50 3.07 9.08 2.81
#